data_AF-A0A0G1VVP2-F1
#
_entry.id   AF-A0A0G1VVP2-F1
#
_cell.length_a   1.000
_cell.length_b   1.000
_cell.length_c   1.000
_cell.angle_alpha   90.00
_cell.angle_beta   90.00
_cell.angle_gamma   90.00
#
_symmetry.space_group_name_H-M   'P 1'
#
loop_
_entity.id
_entity.type
_entity.pdbx_description
1 polymer ?
#
loop_
_entity_poly.entity_id
_entity_poly.type
_entity_poly.pdbx_seq_one_letter_code
_entity_poly.pdbx_strand_id
1 'polypeptide(L)' 'MKNPLTYFYDKEADVFYFSSGTPKISDETVEAGNDVLLRVDSKTKNVRGFTLINVSKRSAKGRGVTLPFSFAQISKV' A
#
# COMPACT_ATOMS: atom_id res chain seq x y z
N MET A 1 -18.57 -2.51 8.25
CA MET A 1 -17.44 -3.31 8.75
C MET A 1 -16.18 -2.86 8.03
N LYS A 2 -15.04 -2.72 8.73
CA LYS A 2 -13.75 -2.47 8.05
C LYS A 2 -13.34 -3.74 7.31
N ASN A 3 -13.03 -3.63 6.03
CA ASN A 3 -12.54 -4.77 5.25
C ASN A 3 -11.18 -5.22 5.80
N PRO A 4 -10.96 -6.52 6.03
CA PRO A 4 -9.65 -7.01 6.47
C PRO A 4 -8.57 -6.67 5.45
N LEU A 5 -7.34 -6.47 5.93
CA LEU A 5 -6.18 -6.28 5.08
C LEU A 5 -5.63 -7.65 4.71
N THR A 6 -5.62 -7.97 3.42
CA THR A 6 -4.96 -9.15 2.87
C THR A 6 -3.58 -8.77 2.34
N TYR A 7 -2.66 -9.72 2.35
CA TYR A 7 -1.32 -9.52 1.82
C TYR A 7 -0.87 -10.70 0.97
N PHE A 8 -0.02 -10.43 -0.01
CA PHE A 8 0.58 -11.45 -0.89
C PHE A 8 1.98 -11.00 -1.32
N TYR A 9 2.98 -11.88 -1.17
CA TYR A 9 4.33 -11.63 -1.66
C TYR A 9 4.57 -12.40 -2.94
N ASP A 10 4.80 -11.68 -4.02
CA ASP A 10 5.27 -12.21 -5.30
C ASP A 10 6.80 -12.20 -5.29
N LYS A 11 7.37 -13.40 -5.15
CA LYS A 11 8.83 -13.59 -5.12
C LYS A 11 9.47 -13.36 -6.49
N GLU A 12 8.77 -13.64 -7.59
CA GLU A 12 9.32 -13.49 -8.94
C GLU A 12 9.47 -12.00 -9.29
N ALA A 13 8.49 -11.19 -8.90
CA ALA A 13 8.53 -9.74 -9.10
C ALA A 13 9.29 -8.98 -7.98
N ASP A 14 9.59 -9.63 -6.85
CA ASP A 14 10.04 -9.01 -5.59
C ASP A 14 9.10 -7.89 -5.10
N VAL A 15 7.80 -8.18 -5.10
CA VAL A 15 6.73 -7.25 -4.78
C VAL A 15 5.83 -7.78 -3.67
N PHE A 16 5.51 -6.93 -2.68
CA PHE A 16 4.58 -7.24 -1.59
C PHE A 16 3.31 -6.40 -1.71
N TYR A 17 2.20 -7.05 -2.01
CA TYR A 17 0.88 -6.43 -2.10
C TYR A 17 0.17 -6.43 -0.74
N PHE A 18 -0.47 -5.31 -0.41
CA PHE A 18 -1.37 -5.16 0.73
C PHE A 18 -2.70 -4.57 0.24
N SER A 19 -3.83 -5.20 0.55
CA SER A 19 -5.12 -4.88 -0.06
C SER A 19 -6.24 -4.93 0.97
N SER A 20 -7.06 -3.88 1.02
CA SER A 20 -8.34 -3.89 1.76
C SER A 20 -9.50 -4.07 0.78
N GLY A 21 -10.03 -5.29 0.72
CA GLY A 21 -11.04 -5.69 -0.27
C GLY A 21 -10.49 -5.85 -1.69
N THR A 22 -11.39 -5.86 -2.68
CA THR A 22 -11.04 -6.01 -4.10
C THR A 22 -10.67 -4.67 -4.76
N PRO A 23 -9.76 -4.66 -5.75
CA PRO A 23 -9.51 -3.48 -6.58
C PRO A 23 -10.82 -3.01 -7.23
N LYS A 24 -11.05 -1.69 -7.24
CA LYS A 24 -12.13 -1.09 -8.02
C LYS A 24 -11.53 -0.33 -9.20
N ILE A 25 -12.31 -0.23 -10.28
CA ILE A 25 -11.95 0.56 -11.47
C ILE A 25 -11.69 2.03 -11.10
N SER A 26 -12.37 2.54 -10.08
CA SER A 26 -12.21 3.92 -9.58
C SER A 26 -10.98 4.12 -8.70
N ASP A 27 -10.18 3.09 -8.45
CA ASP A 27 -8.99 3.22 -7.62
C ASP A 27 -7.85 3.84 -8.45
N GLU A 28 -7.15 4.80 -7.85
CA GLU A 28 -5.98 5.47 -8.42
C GLU A 28 -4.72 4.89 -7.77
N THR A 29 -3.65 4.72 -8.56
CA THR A 29 -2.32 4.40 -8.05
C THR A 29 -1.52 5.68 -7.88
N VAL A 30 -0.98 5.90 -6.68
CA VAL A 30 -0.15 7.07 -6.35
C VAL A 30 1.22 6.59 -5.89
N GLU A 31 2.28 7.10 -6.50
CA GLU A 31 3.65 6.87 -6.01
C GLU A 31 3.88 7.66 -4.72
N ALA A 32 4.11 6.96 -3.62
CA ALA A 32 4.42 7.59 -2.32
C ALA A 32 5.94 7.68 -2.05
N GLY A 33 6.77 7.30 -3.02
CA GLY A 33 8.21 7.25 -2.88
C GLY A 33 8.70 6.05 -2.07
N ASN A 34 10.03 5.94 -1.91
CA ASN A 34 10.68 4.84 -1.23
C ASN A 34 10.17 3.46 -1.70
N ASP A 35 9.99 3.26 -3.01
CA ASP A 35 9.47 2.04 -3.63
C ASP A 35 8.06 1.62 -3.16
N VAL A 36 7.23 2.58 -2.72
CA VAL A 36 5.85 2.35 -2.25
C VAL A 36 4.84 2.94 -3.24
N LEU A 37 3.90 2.11 -3.68
CA LEU A 37 2.72 2.54 -4.43
C LEU A 37 1.49 2.47 -3.53
N LEU A 38 0.69 3.52 -3.48
CA LEU A 38 -0.59 3.54 -2.78
C LEU A 38 -1.71 3.29 -3.76
N ARG A 39 -2.70 2.51 -3.34
CA ARG A 39 -3.98 2.42 -4.03
C ARG A 39 -5.01 3.22 -3.25
N VAL A 40 -5.56 4.23 -3.89
CA VAL A 40 -6.41 5.24 -3.26
C VAL A 40 -7.78 5.25 -3.94
N ASP A 41 -8.84 5.34 -3.15
CA ASP A 41 -10.19 5.58 -3.68
C ASP A 41 -10.27 7.00 -4.27
N SER A 42 -10.50 7.14 -5.57
CA SER A 42 -10.50 8.45 -6.24
C SER A 42 -11.49 9.46 -5.64
N LYS A 43 -12.62 9.01 -5.07
CA LYS A 43 -13.69 9.86 -4.54
C LYS A 43 -13.43 10.32 -3.11
N THR A 44 -13.07 9.37 -2.25
CA THR A 44 -12.88 9.61 -0.81
C THR A 44 -11.44 9.93 -0.44
N LYS A 45 -10.51 9.72 -1.38
CA LYS A 45 -9.05 9.82 -1.19
C LYS A 45 -8.50 8.90 -0.09
N ASN A 46 -9.28 7.91 0.36
CA ASN A 46 -8.82 6.94 1.36
C ASN A 46 -7.88 5.90 0.75
N VAL A 47 -6.84 5.54 1.49
CA VAL A 47 -5.94 4.42 1.13
C VAL A 47 -6.69 3.10 1.28
N ARG A 48 -6.76 2.34 0.19
CA ARG A 48 -7.41 1.02 0.09
C ARG A 48 -6.43 -0.13 -0.07
N GLY A 49 -5.15 0.17 -0.20
CA GLY A 49 -4.09 -0.81 -0.34
C GLY A 49 -2.77 -0.11 -0.65
N PHE A 50 -1.68 -0.87 -0.61
CA PHE A 50 -0.38 -0.39 -1.02
C PHE A 50 0.48 -1.56 -1.50
N THR A 51 1.48 -1.24 -2.30
CA THR A 51 2.42 -2.19 -2.88
C THR A 51 3.83 -1.77 -2.50
N LEU A 52 4.62 -2.69 -1.96
CA LEU A 52 6.04 -2.50 -1.72
C LEU A 52 6.82 -3.17 -2.84
N ILE A 53 7.64 -2.40 -3.53
CA ILE A 53 8.59 -2.89 -4.53
C ILE A 53 9.96 -3.07 -3.86
N ASN A 54 10.81 -3.92 -4.45
CA ASN A 54 12.17 -4.20 -3.99
C ASN A 54 12.21 -4.69 -2.53
N VAL A 55 11.30 -5.59 -2.17
CA VAL A 55 11.08 -6.04 -0.79
C VAL A 55 12.35 -6.65 -0.20
N SER A 56 13.07 -7.44 -0.99
CA SER A 56 14.36 -8.04 -0.61
C SER A 56 15.40 -7.00 -0.16
N LYS A 57 15.43 -5.79 -0.76
CA LYS A 57 16.34 -4.70 -0.38
C LYS A 57 15.92 -4.04 0.94
N ARG A 58 14.65 -4.12 1.29
CA ARG A 58 14.11 -3.54 2.54
C ARG A 58 14.40 -4.43 3.74
N SER A 59 14.27 -5.76 3.58
CA SER A 59 14.54 -6.72 4.65
C SER A 59 16.02 -6.76 5.04
N ALA A 60 16.93 -6.48 4.10
CA ALA A 60 18.37 -6.40 4.35
C ALA A 60 18.78 -5.29 5.33
N LYS A 61 17.92 -4.29 5.59
CA LYS A 61 18.26 -3.15 6.47
C LYS A 61 18.18 -3.47 7.97
N GLY A 62 17.81 -4.69 8.37
CA GLY A 62 17.90 -5.20 9.75
C GLY A 62 17.04 -4.52 10.82
N ARG A 63 16.36 -3.41 10.48
CA ARG A 63 15.44 -2.65 11.35
C ARG A 63 14.14 -2.36 10.59
N GLY A 64 13.06 -2.11 11.34
CA GLY A 64 11.78 -1.71 10.76
C GLY A 64 11.94 -0.49 9.84
N VAL A 65 11.40 -0.59 8.62
CA VAL A 65 11.43 0.48 7.63
C VAL A 65 10.13 1.27 7.74
N THR A 66 10.24 2.57 8.03
CA THR A 66 9.08 3.46 8.07
C THR A 66 8.47 3.62 6.68
N LEU A 67 7.15 3.45 6.58
CA LEU A 67 6.41 3.69 5.35
C LEU A 67 6.16 5.20 5.15
N PRO A 68 6.18 5.70 3.90
CA PRO A 68 5.97 7.12 3.59
C PRO A 68 4.49 7.56 3.68
N PHE A 69 3.66 6.81 4.41
CA PHE A 69 2.24 7.10 4.58
C PHE A 69 1.77 6.60 5.95
N SER A 70 0.63 7.12 6.40
CA SER A 70 -0.05 6.63 7.60
C SER A 70 -1.51 6.30 7.29
N PHE A 71 -2.11 5.41 8.07
CA PHE A 71 -3.53 5.09 7.98
C PHE A 71 -4.43 6.12 8.67
N ALA A 72 -3.90 7.28 9.05
CA ALA A 72 -4.70 8.34 9.66
C ALA A 72 -5.77 8.79 8.65
N GLN A 73 -7.03 8.71 9.08
CA GLN A 73 -8.20 9.07 8.31
C GLN A 73 -7.99 10.40 7.58
N ILE A 74 -8.13 10.40 6.26
CA ILE A 74 -8.45 11.62 5.51
C ILE A 74 -9.94 11.89 5.77
N SER A 75 -10.25 12.23 7.02
CA SER A 75 -11.49 12.92 7.35
C SER A 75 -11.28 14.34 6.85
N LYS A 76 -11.90 14.66 5.71
CA LYS A 76 -12.07 16.04 5.24
C LYS A 76 -12.41 16.96 6.42
N VAL A 77 -11.65 18.03 6.57
CA VAL A 77 -12.18 19.33 7.00
C VAL A 77 -12.23 20.20 5.76
#